data_AF-A0AAV5MX37-F1
#
_entry.id   AF-A0AAV5MX37-F1
#
_cell.length_a   1.000
_cell.length_b   1.000
_cell.length_c   1.000
_cell.angle_alpha   90.00
_cell.angle_beta   90.00
_cell.angle_gamma   90.00
#
_symmetry.space_group_name_H-M   'P 1'
#
loop_
_entity.id
_entity.type
_entity.pdbx_description
1 polymer ?
#
loop_
_entity_poly.entity_id
_entity_poly.type
_entity_poly.pdbx_seq_one_letter_code
_entity_poly.pdbx_strand_id
1 'polypeptide(L)'
;MDIVSKLHELFEESEIRGNEVHFPDWNVTVKPSISELKEGAANLSFYVTSPVWEAALYECCVGMGDSQEKAVGMAMGSFAFGMMSGIRHMMKDMSNSCGHCGCEMEAKSLTSEFVGHHHEWRVYEGDVVTMGDGHKESRSFWSLISEKIAQRLGNQRMCYIKIYGCKFGDQTIGECRLNDVVCSELSEVIANYVADWEVENFMSQKQFIFLAQEESTLIPYPHSASQIANFTKEAIELFKNSQSNEDYQQYLPRLAERIGDNDLAQELSMFLPEMCAESAFENITYKDQVTISVRDRQMTVYKSQIASYYPILRALHAEFGNGTFTNELYNDYISISSIYSVICDATEKGVDMAETGGDLSLSFGVYDEYQLR
;
A
#
# COMPACT_ATOMS: atom_id res chain seq x y z
N MET A 1 26.43 11.47 10.90
CA MET A 1 25.46 12.57 10.76
C MET A 1 24.25 12.20 11.58
N ASP A 2 23.84 13.06 12.52
CA ASP A 2 22.67 12.81 13.36
C ASP A 2 21.40 13.29 12.64
N ILE A 3 20.69 12.33 12.04
CA ILE A 3 19.49 12.61 11.24
C ILE A 3 18.26 12.87 12.12
N VAL A 4 18.26 12.36 13.36
CA VAL A 4 17.15 12.51 14.30
C VAL A 4 17.13 13.93 14.85
N SER A 5 18.28 14.43 15.31
CA SER A 5 18.39 15.81 15.78
C SER A 5 18.07 16.83 14.67
N LYS A 6 18.58 16.59 13.45
CA LYS A 6 18.27 17.45 12.30
C LYS A 6 16.79 17.43 11.91
N LEU A 7 16.10 16.28 12.05
CA LEU A 7 14.66 16.22 11.79
C LEU A 7 13.88 16.96 12.88
N HIS A 8 14.24 16.79 14.15
CA HIS A 8 13.64 17.50 15.27
C HIS A 8 13.78 19.03 15.12
N GLU A 9 14.92 19.53 14.64
CA GLU A 9 15.14 20.96 14.36
C GLU A 9 14.15 21.55 13.34
N LEU A 10 13.49 20.72 12.51
CA LEU A 10 12.48 21.17 11.55
C LEU A 10 11.07 21.28 12.15
N PHE A 11 10.84 20.70 13.34
CA PHE A 11 9.52 20.60 13.97
C PHE A 11 9.61 20.98 15.45
N GLU A 12 9.28 22.23 15.76
CA GLU A 12 9.31 22.76 17.14
C GLU A 12 8.40 21.98 18.11
N GLU A 13 7.31 21.39 17.59
CA GLU A 13 6.36 20.60 18.37
C GLU A 13 6.81 19.16 18.68
N SER A 14 8.03 18.76 18.28
CA SER A 14 8.51 17.39 18.41
C SER A 14 9.45 17.16 19.61
N GLU A 15 9.61 15.90 20.01
CA GLU A 15 10.51 15.44 21.06
C GLU A 15 11.42 14.33 20.50
N ILE A 16 12.69 14.31 20.90
CA ILE A 16 13.58 13.18 20.58
C ILE A 16 13.37 12.06 21.60
N ARG A 17 13.08 10.84 21.12
CA ARG A 17 12.97 9.61 21.92
C ARG A 17 13.90 8.55 21.36
N GLY A 18 15.12 8.48 21.89
CA GLY A 18 16.13 7.54 21.40
C GLY A 18 16.53 7.87 19.95
N ASN A 19 16.21 6.97 19.02
CA ASN A 19 16.47 7.12 17.59
C ASN A 19 15.23 7.55 16.78
N GLU A 20 14.24 8.12 17.45
CA GLU A 20 12.95 8.50 16.87
C GLU A 20 12.61 9.96 17.23
N VAL A 21 11.82 10.60 16.38
CA VAL A 21 11.20 11.91 16.63
C VAL A 21 9.73 11.67 16.89
N HIS A 22 9.25 12.04 18.08
CA HIS A 22 7.87 11.88 18.51
C HIS A 22 7.15 13.22 18.51
N PHE A 23 5.89 13.22 18.10
CA PHE A 23 4.99 14.37 18.07
C PHE A 23 3.88 14.13 19.11
N PRO A 24 4.01 14.64 20.34
CA PRO A 24 3.09 14.32 21.44
C PRO A 24 1.64 14.66 21.13
N ASP A 25 1.39 15.84 20.57
CA ASP A 25 0.04 16.33 20.27
C ASP A 25 -0.67 15.50 19.21
N TRP A 26 0.09 14.83 18.33
CA TRP A 26 -0.45 13.99 17.27
C TRP A 26 -0.40 12.52 17.63
N ASN A 27 0.31 12.14 18.70
CA ASN A 27 0.64 10.75 19.00
C ASN A 27 1.21 10.02 17.77
N VAL A 28 2.14 10.69 17.08
CA VAL A 28 2.84 10.20 15.88
C VAL A 28 4.32 10.05 16.20
N THR A 29 4.94 8.99 15.71
CA THR A 29 6.38 8.75 15.83
C THR A 29 7.00 8.60 14.45
N VAL A 30 8.10 9.29 14.19
CA VAL A 30 8.89 9.20 12.98
C VAL A 30 10.24 8.58 13.30
N LYS A 31 10.58 7.49 12.61
CA LYS A 31 11.88 6.85 12.66
C LYS A 31 12.63 7.13 11.35
N PRO A 32 13.53 8.14 11.34
CA PRO A 32 14.37 8.41 10.18
C PRO A 32 15.55 7.46 10.11
N SER A 33 15.96 7.09 8.91
CA SER A 33 17.18 6.33 8.64
C SER A 33 17.85 6.79 7.35
N ILE A 34 19.18 6.74 7.34
CA ILE A 34 19.96 7.02 6.14
C ILE A 34 20.04 5.75 5.30
N SER A 35 19.49 5.78 4.10
CA SER A 35 19.61 4.67 3.14
C SER A 35 20.90 4.78 2.33
N GLU A 36 21.24 5.98 1.85
CA GLU A 36 22.47 6.23 1.10
C GLU A 36 22.92 7.69 1.27
N LEU A 37 24.25 7.92 1.33
CA LEU A 37 24.84 9.25 1.29
C LEU A 37 26.02 9.28 0.30
N LYS A 38 26.02 10.28 -0.57
CA LYS A 38 27.08 10.60 -1.53
C LYS A 38 27.38 12.11 -1.46
N GLU A 39 28.49 12.53 -2.06
CA GLU A 39 29.03 13.90 -1.95
C GLU A 39 28.05 15.01 -2.36
N GLY A 40 27.05 14.70 -3.21
CA GLY A 40 25.98 15.63 -3.59
C GLY A 40 24.58 15.01 -3.62
N ALA A 41 24.38 13.86 -2.98
CA ALA A 41 23.09 13.17 -2.94
C ALA A 41 22.84 12.51 -1.59
N ALA A 42 21.60 12.58 -1.12
CA ALA A 42 21.16 11.94 0.11
C ALA A 42 19.86 11.19 -0.14
N ASN A 43 19.81 9.94 0.29
CA ASN A 43 18.62 9.12 0.30
C ASN A 43 18.25 8.80 1.75
N LEU A 44 17.13 9.34 2.19
CA LEU A 44 16.61 9.19 3.55
C LEU A 44 15.30 8.41 3.51
N SER A 45 15.17 7.44 4.41
CA SER A 45 13.94 6.70 4.64
C SER A 45 13.29 7.14 5.94
N PHE A 46 11.97 7.22 5.95
CA PHE A 46 11.16 7.60 7.09
C PHE A 46 10.06 6.56 7.29
N TYR A 47 10.00 6.00 8.48
CA TYR A 47 8.86 5.21 8.93
C TYR A 47 8.04 6.05 9.89
N VAL A 48 6.75 6.23 9.62
CA VAL A 48 5.84 7.01 10.47
C VAL A 48 4.79 6.08 11.05
N THR A 49 4.60 6.13 12.36
CA THR A 49 3.62 5.28 13.07
C THR A 49 2.72 6.12 13.95
N SER A 50 1.50 5.63 14.16
CA SER A 50 0.59 6.12 15.18
C SER A 50 -0.21 4.95 15.76
N PRO A 51 -0.55 4.93 17.06
CA PRO A 51 -1.37 3.89 17.65
C PRO A 51 -2.79 3.78 17.07
N VAL A 52 -3.26 4.82 16.37
CA VAL A 52 -4.60 4.84 15.75
C VAL A 52 -4.57 4.45 14.27
N TRP A 53 -3.42 4.08 13.71
CA TRP A 53 -3.31 3.60 12.32
C TRP A 53 -3.15 2.08 12.28
N GLU A 54 -3.64 1.47 11.20
CA GLU A 54 -3.57 0.02 11.00
C GLU A 54 -2.19 -0.45 10.50
N ALA A 55 -1.39 0.47 9.94
CA ALA A 55 -0.06 0.20 9.42
C ALA A 55 0.86 1.43 9.56
N ALA A 56 2.17 1.16 9.58
CA ALA A 56 3.17 2.20 9.43
C ALA A 56 3.14 2.79 8.02
N LEU A 57 3.37 4.09 7.91
CA LEU A 57 3.61 4.77 6.64
C LEU A 57 5.11 4.74 6.35
N TYR A 58 5.45 4.60 5.07
CA TYR A 58 6.84 4.63 4.62
C TYR A 58 7.04 5.72 3.57
N GLU A 59 8.14 6.45 3.68
CA GLU A 59 8.59 7.33 2.61
C GLU A 59 10.11 7.33 2.43
N CYS A 60 10.51 7.42 1.17
CA CYS A 60 11.88 7.55 0.72
C CYS A 60 12.06 8.90 0.00
N CYS A 61 12.86 9.79 0.60
CA CYS A 61 13.16 11.11 0.07
C CYS A 61 14.59 11.18 -0.44
N VAL A 62 14.72 11.58 -1.71
CA VAL A 62 16.01 11.88 -2.33
C VAL A 62 16.21 13.39 -2.34
N GLY A 63 17.39 13.83 -1.92
CA GLY A 63 17.83 15.21 -2.03
C GLY A 63 19.15 15.31 -2.77
N MET A 64 19.29 16.35 -3.57
CA MET A 64 20.48 16.66 -4.37
C MET A 64 21.07 17.99 -3.93
N GLY A 65 22.39 18.16 -3.98
CA GLY A 65 23.00 19.43 -3.61
C GLY A 65 24.48 19.48 -3.96
N ASP A 66 25.06 20.68 -3.94
CA ASP A 66 26.51 20.87 -4.10
C ASP A 66 27.33 20.42 -2.86
N SER A 67 26.63 19.98 -1.82
CA SER A 67 27.20 19.44 -0.59
C SER A 67 26.23 18.45 0.03
N GLN A 68 26.78 17.51 0.80
CA GLN A 68 26.00 16.53 1.55
C GLN A 68 24.99 17.18 2.51
N GLU A 69 25.33 18.32 3.12
CA GLU A 69 24.42 19.03 4.04
C GLU A 69 23.18 19.56 3.32
N LYS A 70 23.35 20.20 2.15
CA LYS A 70 22.22 20.65 1.34
C LYS A 70 21.41 19.47 0.80
N ALA A 71 22.06 18.41 0.34
CA ALA A 71 21.36 17.22 -0.13
C ALA A 71 20.46 16.62 0.97
N VAL A 72 20.96 16.52 2.20
CA VAL A 72 20.18 16.06 3.36
C VAL A 72 19.06 17.04 3.71
N GLY A 73 19.34 18.34 3.71
CA GLY A 73 18.33 19.38 3.93
C GLY A 73 17.19 19.32 2.92
N MET A 74 17.48 19.08 1.63
CA MET A 74 16.44 18.92 0.60
C MET A 74 15.62 17.65 0.80
N ALA A 75 16.26 16.52 1.14
CA ALA A 75 15.54 15.27 1.42
C ALA A 75 14.60 15.43 2.63
N MET A 76 15.07 16.06 3.70
CA MET A 76 14.25 16.35 4.89
C MET A 76 13.13 17.34 4.59
N GLY A 77 13.40 18.39 3.82
CA GLY A 77 12.39 19.34 3.37
C GLY A 77 11.29 18.66 2.55
N SER A 78 11.66 17.76 1.62
CA SER A 78 10.68 16.96 0.86
C SER A 78 9.79 16.12 1.76
N PHE A 79 10.34 15.51 2.82
CA PHE A 79 9.56 14.75 3.79
C PHE A 79 8.62 15.67 4.59
N ALA A 80 9.15 16.80 5.07
CA ALA A 80 8.42 17.74 5.91
C ALA A 80 7.25 18.41 5.17
N PHE A 81 7.50 18.96 3.98
CA PHE A 81 6.47 19.62 3.17
C PHE A 81 5.56 18.62 2.46
N GLY A 82 6.07 17.45 2.06
CA GLY A 82 5.25 16.45 1.37
C GLY A 82 4.37 15.64 2.31
N MET A 83 4.99 14.75 3.10
CA MET A 83 4.25 13.78 3.92
C MET A 83 3.76 14.39 5.23
N MET A 84 4.62 15.10 5.97
CA MET A 84 4.26 15.57 7.31
C MET A 84 3.24 16.71 7.33
N SER A 85 3.16 17.53 6.28
CA SER A 85 2.13 18.58 6.16
C SER A 85 0.71 17.98 6.15
N GLY A 86 0.48 16.95 5.33
CA GLY A 86 -0.81 16.25 5.27
C GLY A 86 -1.12 15.50 6.56
N ILE A 87 -0.13 14.84 7.17
CA ILE A 87 -0.30 14.18 8.49
C ILE A 87 -0.65 15.20 9.56
N ARG A 88 0.04 16.35 9.60
CA ARG A 88 -0.25 17.42 10.56
C ARG A 88 -1.68 17.93 10.42
N HIS A 89 -2.18 18.09 9.18
CA HIS A 89 -3.57 18.49 8.94
C HIS A 89 -4.55 17.43 9.43
N MET A 90 -4.34 16.17 9.04
CA MET A 90 -5.17 15.04 9.47
C MET A 90 -5.23 14.91 10.99
N MET A 91 -4.07 14.90 11.66
CA MET A 91 -4.02 14.65 13.09
C MET A 91 -4.60 15.80 13.90
N LYS A 92 -4.43 17.06 13.47
CA LYS A 92 -5.05 18.22 14.13
C LYS A 92 -6.57 18.18 14.06
N ASP A 93 -7.12 17.80 12.90
CA ASP A 93 -8.55 17.64 12.71
C ASP A 93 -9.10 16.49 13.56
N MET A 94 -8.50 15.30 13.48
CA MET A 94 -8.95 14.11 14.23
C MET A 94 -8.91 14.28 15.75
N SER A 95 -7.91 15.01 16.28
CA SER A 95 -7.76 15.21 17.73
C SER A 95 -8.51 16.44 18.26
N ASN A 96 -9.21 17.19 17.40
CA ASN A 96 -9.76 18.52 17.72
C ASN A 96 -8.72 19.44 18.39
N SER A 97 -7.43 19.24 18.10
CA SER A 97 -6.31 19.85 18.81
C SER A 97 -5.85 21.19 18.22
N CYS A 98 -6.67 21.83 17.38
CA CYS A 98 -6.45 23.22 16.96
C CYS A 98 -6.60 24.23 18.13
N GLY A 99 -6.33 23.84 19.38
CA GLY A 99 -6.03 24.79 20.46
C GLY A 99 -7.01 25.95 20.58
N HIS A 100 -8.31 25.66 20.69
CA HIS A 100 -9.38 26.68 20.80
C HIS A 100 -9.60 27.59 19.58
N CYS A 101 -9.00 27.34 18.41
CA CYS A 101 -9.50 27.98 17.19
C CYS A 101 -10.81 27.32 16.76
N GLY A 102 -11.90 28.09 16.66
CA GLY A 102 -13.14 27.62 16.02
C GLY A 102 -13.01 27.53 14.50
N CYS A 103 -11.83 27.24 13.95
CA CYS A 103 -11.71 27.04 12.51
C CYS A 103 -12.09 25.60 12.18
N GLU A 104 -13.15 25.47 11.39
CA GLU A 104 -13.38 24.25 10.61
C GLU A 104 -12.13 24.06 9.75
N MET A 105 -11.37 23.00 10.00
CA MET A 105 -10.39 22.57 9.03
C MET A 105 -11.20 22.02 7.86
N GLU A 106 -11.20 22.71 6.72
CA GLU A 106 -11.92 22.28 5.51
C GLU A 106 -11.25 21.01 4.95
N ALA A 107 -11.47 19.87 5.59
CA ALA A 107 -11.17 18.58 5.00
C ALA A 107 -12.13 18.36 3.83
N LYS A 108 -11.59 17.95 2.68
CA LYS A 108 -12.45 17.53 1.57
C LYS A 108 -13.15 16.24 1.97
N SER A 109 -14.41 16.08 1.60
CA SER A 109 -15.14 14.84 1.82
C SER A 109 -15.07 13.94 0.58
N LEU A 110 -14.97 12.63 0.79
CA LEU A 110 -15.18 11.61 -0.24
C LEU A 110 -16.15 10.56 0.31
N THR A 111 -16.98 10.00 -0.56
CA THR A 111 -17.83 8.85 -0.23
C THR A 111 -17.47 7.65 -1.08
N SER A 112 -17.53 6.46 -0.50
CA SER A 112 -17.42 5.20 -1.24
C SER A 112 -18.52 4.21 -0.82
N GLU A 113 -18.68 3.14 -1.61
CA GLU A 113 -19.55 2.02 -1.28
C GLU A 113 -18.75 0.71 -1.42
N PHE A 114 -18.84 -0.16 -0.43
CA PHE A 114 -18.22 -1.48 -0.46
C PHE A 114 -19.15 -2.51 0.18
N VAL A 115 -19.46 -3.59 -0.54
CA VAL A 115 -20.37 -4.68 -0.10
C VAL A 115 -21.72 -4.14 0.42
N GLY A 116 -22.25 -3.09 -0.22
CA GLY A 116 -23.52 -2.46 0.15
C GLY A 116 -23.44 -1.55 1.38
N HIS A 117 -22.26 -1.29 1.92
CA HIS A 117 -22.02 -0.35 2.99
C HIS A 117 -21.50 0.98 2.46
N HIS A 118 -22.08 2.07 2.95
CA HIS A 118 -21.64 3.42 2.67
C HIS A 118 -20.48 3.80 3.61
N HIS A 119 -19.46 4.45 3.07
CA HIS A 119 -18.33 4.96 3.83
C HIS A 119 -18.10 6.44 3.52
N GLU A 120 -17.89 7.21 4.58
CA GLU A 120 -17.55 8.63 4.52
C GLU A 120 -16.08 8.82 4.89
N TRP A 121 -15.39 9.66 4.14
CA TRP A 121 -13.95 9.89 4.27
C TRP A 121 -13.65 11.38 4.36
N ARG A 122 -12.75 11.75 5.27
CA ARG A 122 -12.05 13.03 5.25
C ARG A 122 -10.74 12.90 4.50
N VAL A 123 -10.47 13.83 3.61
CA VAL A 123 -9.31 13.84 2.72
C VAL A 123 -8.40 15.01 3.08
N TYR A 124 -7.13 14.71 3.33
CA TYR A 124 -6.08 15.65 3.71
C TYR A 124 -4.94 15.57 2.71
N GLU A 125 -4.65 16.68 2.06
CA GLU A 125 -3.59 16.77 1.09
C GLU A 125 -2.32 17.33 1.73
N GLY A 126 -1.20 16.67 1.48
CA GLY A 126 0.12 17.25 1.67
C GLY A 126 0.46 18.19 0.51
N ASP A 127 1.47 19.04 0.75
CA ASP A 127 1.95 19.95 -0.28
C ASP A 127 2.56 19.17 -1.45
N VAL A 128 2.41 19.73 -2.65
CA VAL A 128 3.08 19.21 -3.85
C VAL A 128 4.54 19.65 -3.82
N VAL A 129 5.43 18.71 -3.53
CA VAL A 129 6.88 18.95 -3.54
C VAL A 129 7.38 18.82 -4.97
N THR A 130 7.98 19.90 -5.48
CA THR A 130 8.54 19.96 -6.84
C THR A 130 10.07 19.98 -6.79
N MET A 131 10.70 19.24 -7.69
CA MET A 131 12.15 19.28 -7.92
C MET A 131 12.46 19.52 -9.41
N GLY A 132 13.56 20.22 -9.69
CA GLY A 132 14.02 20.48 -11.05
C GLY A 132 13.59 21.85 -11.60
N ASP A 133 13.72 22.01 -12.91
CA ASP A 133 13.74 23.32 -13.58
C ASP A 133 12.36 23.76 -14.12
N GLY A 134 11.31 22.99 -13.83
CA GLY A 134 9.99 23.20 -14.44
C GLY A 134 9.19 24.37 -13.86
N HIS A 135 8.52 25.11 -14.75
CA HIS A 135 7.64 26.24 -14.41
C HIS A 135 6.15 25.87 -14.31
N LYS A 136 5.81 24.57 -14.33
CA LYS A 136 4.40 24.15 -14.22
C LYS A 136 3.91 24.42 -12.80
N GLU A 137 2.81 25.18 -12.69
CA GLU A 137 2.17 25.42 -11.40
C GLU A 137 1.89 24.10 -10.68
N SER A 138 2.35 24.00 -9.43
CA SER A 138 2.04 22.88 -8.55
C SER A 138 0.54 22.82 -8.33
N ARG A 139 -0.13 21.89 -9.02
CA ARG A 139 -1.54 21.57 -8.82
C ARG A 139 -1.64 20.27 -8.06
N SER A 140 -2.58 20.22 -7.14
CA SER A 140 -3.00 18.98 -6.52
C SER A 140 -3.34 17.92 -7.57
N PHE A 141 -2.86 16.70 -7.35
CA PHE A 141 -3.21 15.54 -8.17
C PHE A 141 -4.59 14.97 -7.80
N TRP A 142 -5.21 15.42 -6.71
CA TRP A 142 -6.47 14.87 -6.19
C TRP A 142 -7.59 14.85 -7.23
N SER A 143 -7.75 15.94 -7.98
CA SER A 143 -8.79 16.03 -9.01
C SER A 143 -8.61 15.04 -10.15
N LEU A 144 -7.39 14.51 -10.37
CA LEU A 144 -7.11 13.54 -11.42
C LEU A 144 -7.51 12.12 -11.03
N ILE A 145 -7.48 11.80 -9.72
CA ILE A 145 -7.57 10.42 -9.24
C ILE A 145 -8.74 10.14 -8.29
N SER A 146 -9.36 11.17 -7.71
CA SER A 146 -10.36 11.04 -6.63
C SER A 146 -11.49 10.03 -6.92
N GLU A 147 -12.07 10.06 -8.12
CA GLU A 147 -13.14 9.13 -8.52
C GLU A 147 -12.65 7.67 -8.56
N LYS A 148 -11.47 7.43 -9.13
CA LYS A 148 -10.86 6.09 -9.21
C LYS A 148 -10.36 5.60 -7.84
N ILE A 149 -9.98 6.52 -6.96
CA ILE A 149 -9.66 6.22 -5.56
C ILE A 149 -10.92 5.74 -4.83
N ALA A 150 -12.06 6.40 -4.97
CA ALA A 150 -13.30 6.01 -4.31
C ALA A 150 -13.69 4.54 -4.58
N GLN A 151 -13.43 4.06 -5.80
CA GLN A 151 -13.71 2.68 -6.22
C GLN A 151 -12.80 1.64 -5.54
N ARG A 152 -11.67 2.06 -4.97
CA ARG A 152 -10.64 1.20 -4.37
C ARG A 152 -10.68 1.18 -2.85
N LEU A 153 -11.51 2.03 -2.26
CA LEU A 153 -11.70 2.12 -0.82
C LEU A 153 -12.70 1.05 -0.39
N GLY A 154 -12.21 0.09 0.39
CA GLY A 154 -13.06 -0.83 1.14
C GLY A 154 -13.42 -0.22 2.49
N ASN A 155 -13.33 -1.04 3.53
CA ASN A 155 -13.53 -0.61 4.90
C ASN A 155 -12.20 -0.65 5.65
N GLN A 156 -11.60 0.52 5.87
CA GLN A 156 -10.26 0.67 6.46
C GLN A 156 -10.16 2.01 7.17
N ARG A 157 -9.59 2.05 8.37
CA ARG A 157 -9.56 3.28 9.18
C ARG A 157 -8.84 4.44 8.47
N MET A 158 -7.80 4.12 7.71
CA MET A 158 -7.02 5.09 6.96
C MET A 158 -6.52 4.49 5.63
N CYS A 159 -6.50 5.31 4.59
CA CYS A 159 -5.77 5.03 3.37
C CYS A 159 -4.79 6.18 3.11
N TYR A 160 -3.55 5.87 2.74
CA TYR A 160 -2.60 6.87 2.27
C TYR A 160 -2.24 6.64 0.81
N ILE A 161 -2.20 7.72 0.05
CA ILE A 161 -1.89 7.73 -1.37
C ILE A 161 -0.57 8.46 -1.55
N LYS A 162 0.35 7.84 -2.28
CA LYS A 162 1.60 8.44 -2.70
C LYS A 162 1.60 8.58 -4.22
N ILE A 163 1.84 9.79 -4.69
CA ILE A 163 1.84 10.13 -6.11
C ILE A 163 3.22 10.66 -6.46
N TYR A 164 3.80 10.15 -7.53
CA TYR A 164 5.05 10.64 -8.09
C TYR A 164 4.91 10.78 -9.60
N GLY A 165 5.13 11.99 -10.09
CA GLY A 165 5.23 12.31 -11.51
C GLY A 165 6.61 12.83 -11.83
N CYS A 166 7.23 12.36 -12.90
CA CYS A 166 8.56 12.78 -13.33
C CYS A 166 8.69 12.78 -14.85
N LYS A 167 9.32 13.82 -15.39
CA LYS A 167 9.69 13.91 -16.80
C LYS A 167 11.16 14.32 -16.94
N PHE A 168 11.88 13.61 -17.80
CA PHE A 168 13.25 13.95 -18.17
C PHE A 168 13.53 13.51 -19.61
N GLY A 169 13.86 14.47 -20.48
CA GLY A 169 13.85 14.25 -21.92
C GLY A 169 12.51 13.68 -22.39
N ASP A 170 12.56 12.60 -23.17
CA ASP A 170 11.38 11.89 -23.68
C ASP A 170 10.79 10.87 -22.68
N GLN A 171 11.43 10.68 -21.52
CA GLN A 171 10.98 9.70 -20.53
C GLN A 171 9.98 10.32 -19.57
N THR A 172 8.88 9.60 -19.36
CA THR A 172 7.80 9.98 -18.44
C THR A 172 7.57 8.85 -17.45
N ILE A 173 7.49 9.19 -16.18
CA ILE A 173 7.16 8.28 -15.09
C ILE A 173 5.95 8.86 -14.36
N GLY A 174 4.90 8.05 -14.25
CA GLY A 174 3.81 8.28 -13.32
C GLY A 174 3.66 7.07 -12.43
N GLU A 175 3.62 7.29 -11.12
CA GLU A 175 3.39 6.25 -10.12
C GLU A 175 2.36 6.75 -9.13
N CYS A 176 1.35 5.92 -8.87
CA CYS A 176 0.37 6.14 -7.81
C CYS A 176 0.31 4.88 -6.96
N ARG A 177 0.54 5.02 -5.65
CA ARG A 177 0.48 3.94 -4.68
C ARG A 177 -0.64 4.18 -3.67
N LEU A 178 -1.37 3.13 -3.32
CA LEU A 178 -2.32 3.11 -2.21
C LEU A 178 -1.76 2.20 -1.13
N ASN A 179 -1.56 2.70 0.09
CA ASN A 179 -0.98 1.94 1.20
C ASN A 179 0.34 1.23 0.81
N ASP A 180 1.20 1.96 0.09
CA ASP A 180 2.46 1.52 -0.53
C ASP A 180 2.39 0.55 -1.72
N VAL A 181 1.18 0.13 -2.11
CA VAL A 181 0.99 -0.78 -3.24
C VAL A 181 0.78 0.02 -4.52
N VAL A 182 1.58 -0.25 -5.55
CA VAL A 182 1.43 0.36 -6.88
C VAL A 182 0.07 0.02 -7.47
N CYS A 183 -0.66 1.03 -7.92
CA CYS A 183 -1.88 0.86 -8.69
C CYS A 183 -1.61 1.24 -10.15
N SER A 184 -1.55 0.25 -11.02
CA SER A 184 -1.14 0.43 -12.42
C SER A 184 -2.08 1.39 -13.16
N GLU A 185 -3.39 1.23 -12.98
CA GLU A 185 -4.39 2.07 -13.66
C GLU A 185 -4.30 3.54 -13.24
N LEU A 186 -4.03 3.81 -11.95
CA LEU A 186 -3.83 5.18 -11.46
C LEU A 186 -2.47 5.74 -11.86
N SER A 187 -1.44 4.90 -11.89
CA SER A 187 -0.09 5.26 -12.32
C SER A 187 -0.09 5.72 -13.79
N GLU A 188 -0.87 5.06 -14.64
CA GLU A 188 -1.09 5.47 -16.03
C GLU A 188 -1.79 6.84 -16.13
N VAL A 189 -2.79 7.12 -15.30
CA VAL A 189 -3.44 8.45 -15.24
C VAL A 189 -2.41 9.54 -14.91
N ILE A 190 -1.52 9.28 -13.94
CA ILE A 190 -0.44 10.20 -13.58
C ILE A 190 0.56 10.35 -14.72
N ALA A 191 0.97 9.25 -15.35
CA ALA A 191 1.93 9.26 -16.45
C ALA A 191 1.39 10.09 -17.63
N ASN A 192 0.12 9.91 -18.00
CA ASN A 192 -0.54 10.70 -19.04
C ASN A 192 -0.57 12.20 -18.70
N TYR A 193 -0.85 12.56 -17.45
CA TYR A 193 -0.81 13.96 -17.01
C TYR A 193 0.61 14.56 -17.04
N VAL A 194 1.63 13.75 -16.75
CA VAL A 194 3.04 14.15 -16.75
C VAL A 194 3.61 14.27 -18.16
N ALA A 195 3.13 13.46 -19.11
CA ALA A 195 3.58 13.47 -20.49
C ALA A 195 3.46 14.86 -21.16
N ASP A 196 2.46 15.65 -20.76
CA ASP A 196 2.21 17.01 -21.26
C ASP A 196 3.06 18.09 -20.59
N TRP A 197 4.05 17.74 -19.76
CA TRP A 197 4.91 18.73 -19.11
C TRP A 197 5.98 19.24 -20.08
N GLU A 198 6.15 20.55 -20.18
CA GLU A 198 7.26 21.15 -20.90
C GLU A 198 8.47 21.25 -19.95
N VAL A 199 9.48 20.42 -20.18
CA VAL A 199 10.64 20.25 -19.27
C VAL A 199 11.92 20.23 -20.08
N GLU A 200 12.86 21.13 -19.76
CA GLU A 200 14.15 21.19 -20.46
C GLU A 200 15.10 20.07 -20.04
N ASN A 201 15.26 19.84 -18.73
CA ASN A 201 16.18 18.83 -18.20
C ASN A 201 15.43 17.76 -17.41
N PHE A 202 14.91 18.15 -16.26
CA PHE A 202 14.28 17.26 -15.29
C PHE A 202 13.25 18.05 -14.50
N MET A 203 12.09 17.44 -14.30
CA MET A 203 11.09 17.92 -13.36
C MET A 203 10.42 16.71 -12.71
N SER A 204 10.25 16.77 -11.39
CA SER A 204 9.37 15.85 -10.69
C SER A 204 8.46 16.58 -9.72
N GLN A 205 7.30 15.99 -9.49
CA GLN A 205 6.37 16.39 -8.45
C GLN A 205 5.98 15.15 -7.63
N LYS A 206 5.89 15.33 -6.32
CA LYS A 206 5.44 14.31 -5.38
C LYS A 206 4.35 14.89 -4.49
N GLN A 207 3.29 14.11 -4.26
CA GLN A 207 2.22 14.49 -3.34
C GLN A 207 1.80 13.28 -2.50
N PHE A 208 1.45 13.55 -1.23
CA PHE A 208 0.82 12.61 -0.33
C PHE A 208 -0.62 13.04 -0.06
N ILE A 209 -1.54 12.08 -0.05
CA ILE A 209 -2.95 12.32 0.29
C ILE A 209 -3.36 11.28 1.32
N PHE A 210 -3.97 11.72 2.41
CA PHE A 210 -4.44 10.88 3.50
C PHE A 210 -5.95 10.90 3.53
N LEU A 211 -6.55 9.72 3.64
CA LEU A 211 -7.99 9.54 3.78
C LEU A 211 -8.23 8.89 5.13
N ALA A 212 -9.01 9.53 5.99
CA ALA A 212 -9.47 8.97 7.25
C ALA A 212 -10.96 8.67 7.13
N GLN A 213 -11.35 7.42 7.42
CA GLN A 213 -12.75 7.03 7.42
C GLN A 213 -13.44 7.58 8.67
N GLU A 214 -14.66 8.09 8.52
CA GLU A 214 -15.47 8.53 9.65
C GLU A 214 -15.88 7.34 10.51
N GLU A 215 -15.68 7.45 11.83
CA GLU A 215 -15.99 6.37 12.79
C GLU A 215 -17.47 5.95 12.74
N SER A 216 -18.38 6.83 12.34
CA SER A 216 -19.82 6.54 12.16
C SER A 216 -20.10 5.54 11.04
N THR A 217 -19.19 5.43 10.07
CA THR A 217 -19.32 4.55 8.89
C THR A 217 -18.25 3.46 8.84
N LEU A 218 -17.36 3.40 9.83
CA LEU A 218 -16.34 2.38 9.98
C LEU A 218 -16.94 1.08 10.53
N ILE A 219 -16.67 -0.02 9.85
CA ILE A 219 -17.05 -1.37 10.27
C ILE A 219 -15.81 -2.02 10.91
N PRO A 220 -15.85 -2.49 12.17
CA PRO A 220 -14.67 -3.12 12.75
C PRO A 220 -14.30 -4.42 12.05
N TYR A 221 -13.05 -4.56 11.63
CA TYR A 221 -12.49 -5.84 11.19
C TYR A 221 -11.95 -6.63 12.41
N PRO A 222 -12.23 -7.94 12.55
CA PRO A 222 -11.95 -8.67 13.78
C PRO A 222 -10.47 -8.95 14.04
N HIS A 223 -9.58 -8.74 13.06
CA HIS A 223 -8.16 -9.09 13.16
C HIS A 223 -7.26 -7.90 12.88
N SER A 224 -6.30 -7.66 13.77
CA SER A 224 -5.18 -6.75 13.47
C SER A 224 -4.24 -7.33 12.42
N ALA A 225 -3.43 -6.48 11.77
CA ALA A 225 -2.40 -6.91 10.83
C ALA A 225 -1.42 -7.93 11.45
N SER A 226 -1.09 -7.80 12.73
CA SER A 226 -0.23 -8.76 13.44
C SER A 226 -0.91 -10.12 13.65
N GLN A 227 -2.24 -10.14 13.91
CA GLN A 227 -2.98 -11.39 13.96
C GLN A 227 -3.03 -12.06 12.59
N ILE A 228 -3.32 -11.31 11.52
CA ILE A 228 -3.31 -11.84 10.15
C ILE A 228 -1.93 -12.41 9.82
N ALA A 229 -0.84 -11.73 10.18
CA ALA A 229 0.51 -12.25 9.93
C ALA A 229 0.78 -13.58 10.64
N ASN A 230 0.33 -13.74 11.89
CA ASN A 230 0.41 -15.00 12.61
C ASN A 230 -0.42 -16.10 11.93
N PHE A 231 -1.66 -15.79 11.52
CA PHE A 231 -2.51 -16.75 10.83
C PHE A 231 -1.98 -17.14 9.45
N THR A 232 -1.34 -16.21 8.73
CA THR A 232 -0.61 -16.50 7.48
C THR A 232 0.51 -17.50 7.74
N LYS A 233 1.29 -17.30 8.81
CA LYS A 233 2.33 -18.25 9.19
C LYS A 233 1.75 -19.63 9.55
N GLU A 234 0.65 -19.67 10.30
CA GLU A 234 -0.03 -20.92 10.63
C GLU A 234 -0.56 -21.65 9.39
N ALA A 235 -1.11 -20.91 8.42
CA ALA A 235 -1.55 -21.45 7.13
C ALA A 235 -0.37 -22.09 6.38
N ILE A 236 0.75 -21.39 6.28
CA ILE A 236 1.99 -21.88 5.66
C ILE A 236 2.51 -23.14 6.35
N GLU A 237 2.57 -23.15 7.69
CA GLU A 237 3.01 -24.31 8.46
C GLU A 237 2.07 -25.50 8.32
N LEU A 238 0.76 -25.28 8.27
CA LEU A 238 -0.23 -26.34 8.08
C LEU A 238 -0.14 -26.92 6.67
N PHE A 239 0.04 -26.08 5.66
CA PHE A 239 0.22 -26.50 4.27
C PHE A 239 1.48 -27.34 4.10
N LYS A 240 2.61 -26.88 4.64
CA LYS A 240 3.89 -27.62 4.64
C LYS A 240 3.78 -29.03 5.22
N ASN A 241 2.93 -29.21 6.23
CA ASN A 241 2.71 -30.49 6.89
C ASN A 241 1.66 -31.37 6.19
N SER A 242 1.08 -30.91 5.08
CA SER A 242 0.09 -31.67 4.29
C SER A 242 0.81 -32.54 3.26
N GLN A 243 0.81 -33.86 3.48
CA GLN A 243 1.62 -34.81 2.69
C GLN A 243 0.77 -35.81 1.91
N SER A 244 -0.55 -35.77 2.09
CA SER A 244 -1.52 -36.67 1.46
C SER A 244 -2.74 -35.93 0.94
N ASN A 245 -3.47 -36.54 0.00
CA ASN A 245 -4.74 -35.98 -0.49
C ASN A 245 -5.75 -35.74 0.65
N GLU A 246 -5.73 -36.59 1.68
CA GLU A 246 -6.59 -36.41 2.86
C GLU A 246 -6.18 -35.17 3.66
N ASP A 247 -4.87 -34.90 3.81
CA ASP A 247 -4.41 -33.68 4.46
C ASP A 247 -4.84 -32.43 3.71
N TYR A 248 -4.73 -32.42 2.38
CA TYR A 248 -5.20 -31.30 1.55
C TYR A 248 -6.71 -31.07 1.66
N GLN A 249 -7.52 -32.13 1.70
CA GLN A 249 -8.96 -32.00 1.93
C GLN A 249 -9.29 -31.47 3.33
N GLN A 250 -8.45 -31.77 4.32
CA GLN A 250 -8.61 -31.29 5.71
C GLN A 250 -7.90 -29.96 5.98
N TYR A 251 -7.16 -29.41 5.02
CA TYR A 251 -6.38 -28.18 5.19
C TYR A 251 -7.25 -27.00 5.62
N LEU A 252 -8.29 -26.69 4.83
CA LEU A 252 -9.18 -25.57 5.11
C LEU A 252 -10.00 -25.76 6.41
N PRO A 253 -10.63 -26.92 6.68
CA PRO A 253 -11.29 -27.17 7.96
C PRO A 253 -10.37 -27.00 9.18
N ARG A 254 -9.13 -27.52 9.12
CA ARG A 254 -8.14 -27.38 10.20
C ARG A 254 -7.68 -25.93 10.37
N LEU A 255 -7.53 -25.20 9.27
CA LEU A 255 -7.15 -23.79 9.30
C LEU A 255 -8.27 -22.94 9.92
N ALA A 256 -9.52 -23.18 9.51
CA ALA A 256 -10.70 -22.52 10.05
C ALA A 256 -10.85 -22.75 11.57
N GLU A 257 -10.61 -23.98 12.05
CA GLU A 257 -10.63 -24.29 13.48
C GLU A 257 -9.54 -23.51 14.26
N ARG A 258 -8.34 -23.38 13.70
CA ARG A 258 -7.21 -22.68 14.34
C ARG A 258 -7.43 -21.17 14.41
N ILE A 259 -7.94 -20.58 13.33
CA ILE A 259 -8.16 -19.13 13.23
C ILE A 259 -9.43 -18.73 13.99
N GLY A 260 -10.44 -19.58 14.00
CA GLY A 260 -11.77 -19.25 14.52
C GLY A 260 -12.55 -18.27 13.62
N ASP A 261 -12.11 -18.10 12.37
CA ASP A 261 -12.73 -17.25 11.35
C ASP A 261 -12.69 -17.98 10.01
N ASN A 262 -13.87 -18.45 9.56
CA ASN A 262 -14.01 -19.21 8.32
C ASN A 262 -13.73 -18.36 7.07
N ASP A 263 -13.99 -17.06 7.12
CA ASP A 263 -13.79 -16.17 5.98
C ASP A 263 -12.30 -15.95 5.76
N LEU A 264 -11.57 -15.62 6.83
CA LEU A 264 -10.11 -15.44 6.77
C LEU A 264 -9.39 -16.75 6.43
N ALA A 265 -9.85 -17.90 6.93
CA ALA A 265 -9.28 -19.20 6.57
C ALA A 265 -9.45 -19.50 5.07
N GLN A 266 -10.61 -19.21 4.50
CA GLN A 266 -10.85 -19.34 3.07
C GLN A 266 -9.93 -18.40 2.28
N GLU A 267 -9.87 -17.13 2.65
CA GLU A 267 -8.98 -16.13 2.03
C GLU A 267 -7.52 -16.57 2.03
N LEU A 268 -6.99 -17.01 3.16
CA LEU A 268 -5.63 -17.56 3.24
C LEU A 268 -5.42 -18.76 2.32
N SER A 269 -6.38 -19.69 2.29
CA SER A 269 -6.27 -20.89 1.45
C SER A 269 -6.27 -20.58 -0.05
N MET A 270 -7.00 -19.54 -0.47
CA MET A 270 -7.13 -19.17 -1.88
C MET A 270 -6.05 -18.18 -2.32
N PHE A 271 -5.67 -17.22 -1.47
CA PHE A 271 -4.79 -16.13 -1.86
C PHE A 271 -3.32 -16.55 -1.87
N LEU A 272 -2.87 -17.39 -0.93
CA LEU A 272 -1.46 -17.77 -0.83
C LEU A 272 -0.92 -18.43 -2.11
N PRO A 273 -1.58 -19.43 -2.72
CA PRO A 273 -1.14 -19.98 -4.00
C PRO A 273 -1.01 -18.94 -5.10
N GLU A 274 -2.03 -18.08 -5.27
CA GLU A 274 -2.06 -17.08 -6.33
C GLU A 274 -1.00 -15.99 -6.09
N MET A 275 -0.81 -15.54 -4.85
CA MET A 275 0.24 -14.57 -4.50
C MET A 275 1.64 -15.12 -4.81
N CYS A 276 1.88 -16.40 -4.55
CA CYS A 276 3.13 -17.06 -4.94
C CYS A 276 3.29 -17.11 -6.47
N ALA A 277 2.23 -17.42 -7.20
CA ALA A 277 2.27 -17.45 -8.65
C ALA A 277 2.46 -16.06 -9.27
N GLU A 278 1.78 -15.02 -8.76
CA GLU A 278 1.97 -13.63 -9.18
C GLU A 278 3.43 -13.20 -9.03
N SER A 279 4.08 -13.59 -7.93
CA SER A 279 5.51 -13.32 -7.70
C SER A 279 6.45 -14.15 -8.59
N ALA A 280 6.02 -15.30 -9.11
CA ALA A 280 6.86 -16.18 -9.92
C ALA A 280 6.88 -15.78 -11.41
N PHE A 281 5.81 -15.15 -11.89
CA PHE A 281 5.65 -14.82 -13.31
C PHE A 281 5.52 -13.30 -13.49
N GLU A 282 6.67 -12.61 -13.40
CA GLU A 282 6.78 -11.14 -13.40
C GLU A 282 6.38 -10.48 -14.74
N ASN A 283 6.45 -11.19 -15.86
CA ASN A 283 6.09 -10.67 -17.18
C ASN A 283 4.57 -10.62 -17.42
N ILE A 284 3.77 -11.20 -16.52
CA ILE A 284 2.32 -11.22 -16.62
C ILE A 284 1.74 -10.01 -15.87
N THR A 285 0.78 -9.36 -16.51
CA THR A 285 -0.02 -8.30 -15.91
C THR A 285 -1.22 -8.90 -15.20
N TYR A 286 -1.26 -8.71 -13.88
CA TYR A 286 -2.39 -9.13 -13.05
C TYR A 286 -3.30 -7.93 -12.79
N LYS A 287 -4.59 -8.10 -13.01
CA LYS A 287 -5.54 -7.02 -12.71
C LYS A 287 -5.61 -6.75 -11.19
N ASP A 288 -5.75 -5.47 -10.86
CA ASP A 288 -6.06 -5.03 -9.49
C ASP A 288 -7.44 -5.51 -9.03
N GLN A 289 -8.32 -5.87 -9.98
CA GLN A 289 -9.66 -6.39 -9.73
C GLN A 289 -9.66 -7.92 -9.70
N VAL A 290 -10.43 -8.47 -8.78
CA VAL A 290 -10.72 -9.91 -8.66
C VAL A 290 -12.23 -10.12 -8.65
N THR A 291 -12.66 -11.28 -9.12
CA THR A 291 -14.07 -11.70 -9.03
C THR A 291 -14.24 -12.66 -7.86
N ILE A 292 -15.19 -12.41 -6.97
CA ILE A 292 -15.59 -13.33 -5.91
C ILE A 292 -16.93 -13.96 -6.32
N SER A 293 -16.97 -15.28 -6.38
CA SER A 293 -18.16 -16.06 -6.76
C SER A 293 -18.71 -16.79 -5.54
N VAL A 294 -19.93 -16.44 -5.12
CA VAL A 294 -20.68 -17.07 -4.02
C VAL A 294 -21.97 -17.65 -4.62
N ARG A 295 -22.12 -18.97 -4.69
CA ARG A 295 -23.22 -19.64 -5.42
C ARG A 295 -23.36 -19.10 -6.85
N ASP A 296 -24.54 -18.57 -7.19
CA ASP A 296 -24.88 -17.97 -8.49
C ASP A 296 -24.60 -16.45 -8.53
N ARG A 297 -23.98 -15.87 -7.49
CA ARG A 297 -23.64 -14.45 -7.42
C ARG A 297 -22.16 -14.25 -7.69
N GLN A 298 -21.86 -13.20 -8.46
CA GLN A 298 -20.50 -12.74 -8.70
C GLN A 298 -20.40 -11.27 -8.31
N MET A 299 -19.30 -10.92 -7.65
CA MET A 299 -18.94 -9.54 -7.36
C MET A 299 -17.52 -9.27 -7.82
N THR A 300 -17.30 -8.14 -8.49
CA THR A 300 -15.96 -7.70 -8.87
C THR A 300 -15.53 -6.62 -7.89
N VAL A 301 -14.38 -6.83 -7.24
CA VAL A 301 -13.83 -5.92 -6.23
C VAL A 301 -12.35 -5.70 -6.49
N TYR A 302 -11.82 -4.57 -6.01
CA TYR A 302 -10.38 -4.35 -6.03
C TYR A 302 -9.71 -5.10 -4.87
N LYS A 303 -8.52 -5.67 -5.10
CA LYS A 303 -7.66 -6.28 -4.08
C LYS A 303 -7.47 -5.35 -2.87
N SER A 304 -7.41 -4.03 -3.09
CA SER A 304 -7.29 -2.99 -2.05
C SER A 304 -8.53 -2.80 -1.18
N GLN A 305 -9.68 -3.33 -1.58
CA GLN A 305 -10.90 -3.27 -0.76
C GLN A 305 -10.99 -4.44 0.21
N ILE A 306 -10.29 -5.55 -0.06
CA ILE A 306 -10.30 -6.75 0.78
C ILE A 306 -9.38 -6.52 1.97
N ALA A 307 -9.94 -6.47 3.18
CA ALA A 307 -9.22 -6.07 4.40
C ALA A 307 -7.97 -6.94 4.66
N SER A 308 -8.04 -8.24 4.32
CA SER A 308 -6.97 -9.20 4.59
C SER A 308 -5.92 -9.32 3.48
N TYR A 309 -6.21 -8.90 2.24
CA TYR A 309 -5.39 -9.26 1.07
C TYR A 309 -3.94 -8.78 1.18
N TYR A 310 -3.73 -7.47 1.37
CA TYR A 310 -2.36 -6.94 1.49
C TYR A 310 -1.68 -7.24 2.84
N PRO A 311 -2.39 -7.32 3.98
CA PRO A 311 -1.82 -7.90 5.19
C PRO A 311 -1.28 -9.32 5.01
N ILE A 312 -2.01 -10.21 4.31
CA ILE A 312 -1.56 -11.57 3.98
C ILE A 312 -0.32 -11.50 3.08
N LEU A 313 -0.34 -10.69 2.02
CA LEU A 313 0.80 -10.55 1.10
C LEU A 313 2.08 -10.09 1.83
N ARG A 314 1.96 -9.09 2.71
CA ARG A 314 3.09 -8.60 3.50
C ARG A 314 3.62 -9.67 4.45
N ALA A 315 2.74 -10.44 5.08
CA ALA A 315 3.13 -11.54 5.96
C ALA A 315 3.85 -12.65 5.18
N LEU A 316 3.34 -13.03 4.01
CA LEU A 316 3.98 -13.97 3.10
C LEU A 316 5.38 -13.49 2.71
N HIS A 317 5.53 -12.23 2.30
CA HIS A 317 6.83 -11.62 1.98
C HIS A 317 7.81 -11.66 3.15
N ALA A 318 7.34 -11.44 4.38
CA ALA A 318 8.19 -11.53 5.57
C ALA A 318 8.72 -12.96 5.79
N GLU A 319 7.94 -14.00 5.45
CA GLU A 319 8.38 -15.39 5.62
C GLU A 319 9.49 -15.81 4.63
N PHE A 320 9.56 -15.21 3.44
CA PHE A 320 10.70 -15.40 2.53
C PHE A 320 12.01 -14.89 3.16
N GLY A 321 11.97 -13.76 3.87
CA GLY A 321 13.14 -13.17 4.53
C GLY A 321 13.64 -13.98 5.74
N ASN A 322 12.77 -14.78 6.37
CA ASN A 322 13.06 -15.54 7.59
C ASN A 322 13.63 -16.94 7.32
N GLY A 323 13.78 -17.35 6.05
CA GLY A 323 14.34 -18.65 5.65
C GLY A 323 13.47 -19.88 6.00
N THR A 324 12.27 -19.66 6.55
CA THR A 324 11.30 -20.72 6.88
C THR A 324 10.51 -21.16 5.64
N PHE A 325 10.31 -20.23 4.71
CA PHE A 325 9.67 -20.45 3.43
C PHE A 325 10.70 -20.91 2.39
N THR A 326 10.79 -22.22 2.15
CA THR A 326 11.78 -22.80 1.23
C THR A 326 11.34 -22.67 -0.23
N ASN A 327 12.28 -22.73 -1.17
CA ASN A 327 11.96 -22.77 -2.61
C ASN A 327 11.05 -23.95 -2.97
N GLU A 328 11.17 -25.07 -2.27
CA GLU A 328 10.29 -26.24 -2.44
C GLU A 328 8.86 -25.89 -2.05
N LEU A 329 8.66 -25.34 -0.85
CA LEU A 329 7.33 -24.91 -0.38
C LEU A 329 6.71 -23.83 -1.27
N TYR A 330 7.53 -22.90 -1.76
CA TYR A 330 7.11 -21.89 -2.73
C TYR A 330 6.60 -22.51 -4.03
N ASN A 331 7.34 -23.47 -4.58
CA ASN A 331 6.95 -24.20 -5.78
C ASN A 331 5.70 -25.05 -5.55
N ASP A 332 5.53 -25.63 -4.37
CA ASP A 332 4.32 -26.37 -4.01
C ASP A 332 3.08 -25.46 -4.05
N TYR A 333 3.17 -24.25 -3.48
CA TYR A 333 2.11 -23.25 -3.58
C TYR A 333 1.81 -22.84 -5.02
N ILE A 334 2.84 -22.59 -5.84
CA ILE A 334 2.66 -22.26 -7.26
C ILE A 334 1.96 -23.41 -7.99
N SER A 335 2.35 -24.66 -7.72
CA SER A 335 1.84 -25.84 -8.43
C SER A 335 0.33 -26.05 -8.27
N ILE A 336 -0.26 -25.55 -7.18
CA ILE A 336 -1.70 -25.64 -6.91
C ILE A 336 -2.47 -24.35 -7.25
N SER A 337 -1.79 -23.32 -7.77
CA SER A 337 -2.42 -22.06 -8.17
C SER A 337 -3.16 -22.18 -9.50
N SER A 338 -4.23 -21.41 -9.63
CA SER A 338 -5.01 -21.28 -10.85
C SER A 338 -4.22 -20.53 -11.93
N ILE A 339 -3.42 -19.52 -11.54
CA ILE A 339 -2.49 -18.82 -12.45
C ILE A 339 -1.57 -19.83 -13.14
N TYR A 340 -0.91 -20.70 -12.37
CA TYR A 340 0.01 -21.67 -12.92
C TYR A 340 -0.71 -22.66 -13.86
N SER A 341 -1.90 -23.13 -13.49
CA SER A 341 -2.72 -23.98 -14.36
C SER A 341 -3.02 -23.31 -15.71
N VAL A 342 -3.36 -22.03 -15.73
CA VAL A 342 -3.63 -21.28 -16.97
C VAL A 342 -2.36 -21.13 -17.82
N ILE A 343 -1.22 -20.87 -17.17
CA ILE A 343 0.07 -20.77 -17.86
C ILE A 343 0.44 -22.10 -18.51
N CYS A 344 0.32 -23.21 -17.79
CA CYS A 344 0.55 -24.55 -18.33
C CYS A 344 -0.36 -24.85 -19.54
N ASP A 345 -1.66 -24.57 -19.41
CA ASP A 345 -2.62 -24.75 -20.50
C ASP A 345 -2.27 -23.91 -21.75
N ALA A 346 -1.75 -22.70 -21.55
CA ALA A 346 -1.30 -21.84 -22.65
C ALA A 346 -0.03 -22.40 -23.30
N THR A 347 0.93 -22.87 -22.49
CA THR A 347 2.17 -23.50 -22.97
C THR A 347 1.87 -24.76 -23.79
N GLU A 348 0.93 -25.60 -23.35
CA GLU A 348 0.47 -26.78 -24.12
C GLU A 348 -0.13 -26.40 -25.49
N LYS A 349 -0.71 -25.19 -25.59
CA LYS A 349 -1.25 -24.63 -26.84
C LYS A 349 -0.20 -23.85 -27.64
N GLY A 350 1.06 -23.86 -27.22
CA GLY A 350 2.19 -23.22 -27.92
C GLY A 350 2.36 -21.73 -27.62
N VAL A 351 1.76 -21.22 -26.54
CA VAL A 351 1.92 -19.83 -26.08
C VAL A 351 2.73 -19.83 -24.78
N ASP A 352 3.95 -19.28 -24.83
CA ASP A 352 4.75 -19.08 -23.62
C ASP A 352 4.38 -17.75 -22.96
N MET A 353 3.35 -17.77 -22.10
CA MET A 353 2.92 -16.57 -21.37
C MET A 353 3.97 -16.07 -20.36
N ALA A 354 4.86 -16.95 -19.89
CA ALA A 354 5.91 -16.57 -18.96
C ALA A 354 6.99 -15.72 -19.65
N GLU A 355 7.26 -15.99 -20.94
CA GLU A 355 8.19 -15.18 -21.76
C GLU A 355 7.49 -14.00 -22.45
N THR A 356 6.33 -14.24 -23.07
CA THR A 356 5.66 -13.24 -23.92
C THR A 356 4.75 -12.28 -23.16
N GLY A 357 4.48 -12.56 -21.89
CA GLY A 357 3.55 -11.82 -21.05
C GLY A 357 2.09 -12.12 -21.36
N GLY A 358 1.19 -11.36 -20.72
CA GLY A 358 -0.25 -11.47 -20.91
C GLY A 358 -1.03 -10.83 -19.77
N ASP A 359 -2.35 -10.75 -19.92
CA ASP A 359 -3.26 -10.19 -18.91
C ASP A 359 -4.07 -11.31 -18.26
N LEU A 360 -3.96 -11.46 -16.94
CA LEU A 360 -4.75 -12.41 -16.17
C LEU A 360 -5.74 -11.72 -15.24
N SER A 361 -6.93 -12.30 -15.15
CA SER A 361 -7.99 -11.91 -14.22
C SER A 361 -8.28 -13.07 -13.28
N LEU A 362 -8.27 -12.82 -11.98
CA LEU A 362 -8.51 -13.84 -10.97
C LEU A 362 -9.99 -13.93 -10.59
N SER A 363 -10.46 -15.15 -10.38
CA SER A 363 -11.78 -15.43 -9.84
C SER A 363 -11.67 -16.44 -8.71
N PHE A 364 -12.18 -16.08 -7.54
CA PHE A 364 -12.20 -16.92 -6.34
C PHE A 364 -13.61 -17.46 -6.10
N GLY A 365 -13.74 -18.78 -5.99
CA GLY A 365 -14.97 -19.43 -5.54
C GLY A 365 -14.93 -19.61 -4.03
N VAL A 366 -15.97 -19.15 -3.34
CA VAL A 366 -16.06 -19.18 -1.87
C VAL A 366 -17.32 -19.91 -1.41
N TYR A 367 -17.34 -20.35 -0.16
CA TYR A 367 -18.51 -20.97 0.45
C TYR A 367 -19.66 -19.98 0.66
N ASP A 368 -20.86 -20.53 0.83
CA ASP A 368 -22.12 -19.81 0.85
C ASP A 368 -22.23 -18.77 1.96
N GLU A 369 -21.59 -19.03 3.09
CA GLU A 369 -21.57 -18.17 4.27
C GLU A 369 -20.47 -17.10 4.22
N TYR A 370 -19.64 -17.08 3.16
CA TYR A 370 -18.51 -16.18 3.06
C TYR A 370 -18.92 -14.71 3.12
N GLN A 371 -18.27 -13.95 3.99
CA GLN A 371 -18.43 -12.51 4.09
C GLN A 371 -17.17 -11.80 3.59
N LEU A 372 -17.31 -11.09 2.47
CA LEU A 372 -16.28 -10.17 2.00
C LEU A 372 -16.22 -8.95 2.93
N ARG A 373 -15.04 -8.66 3.45
CA ARG A 373 -14.80 -7.64 4.48
C ARG A 373 -13.63 -6.73 4.13
#